data_AF-A0A3D2QB29-F1
#
_entry.id   AF-A0A3D2QB29-F1
#
_cell.length_a   1.000
_cell.length_b   1.000
_cell.length_c   1.000
_cell.angle_alpha   90.00
_cell.angle_beta   90.00
_cell.angle_gamma   90.00
#
_symmetry.space_group_name_H-M   'P 1'
#
loop_
_entity.id
_entity.type
_entity.pdbx_description
1 polymer ?
#
loop_
_entity_poly.entity_id
_entity_poly.type
_entity_poly.pdbx_seq_one_letter_code
_entity_poly.pdbx_strand_id
1 'polypeptide(L)'
;MTVEDLLTGALVRYLQGGKGRELEYVSRSESSSLGWYFWLRGIPGVYEIERKEASLAPEGSEFYVRYYPGTEEPVLESYSVQEQLLRFDQSVFDDGLIEAGREEHEVCPCCVAAGSQVEGDGCGHPHPRGHHGHHGPASDGRRKGIPRLLKKFAMNKELYLIGTLCVSLRPDGSCAAELRTKGRLMEPAADTIWIIQDGRRVELVQKGAPDRDVPGYELSARFMDFFGPRFLGTVRPPAGDGPEGDGSGGAAGAVAP
;
A
#
# COMPACT_ATOMS: atom_id res chain seq x y z
N MET A 1 12.69 15.01 9.54
CA MET A 1 11.88 14.21 8.60
C MET A 1 11.22 13.12 9.40
N THR A 2 9.90 13.04 9.37
CA THR A 2 9.11 11.98 9.99
C THR A 2 8.87 10.82 9.01
N VAL A 3 8.40 9.67 9.48
CA VAL A 3 8.01 8.56 8.59
C VAL A 3 6.84 8.98 7.67
N GLU A 4 5.96 9.84 8.16
CA GLU A 4 4.87 10.41 7.35
C GLU A 4 5.41 11.28 6.21
N ASP A 5 6.38 12.16 6.49
CA ASP A 5 7.06 12.97 5.46
C ASP A 5 7.75 12.07 4.43
N LEU A 6 8.40 10.99 4.90
CA LEU A 6 9.07 10.01 4.05
C LEU A 6 8.09 9.33 3.09
N LEU A 7 6.99 8.78 3.61
CA LEU A 7 6.00 8.05 2.80
C LEU A 7 5.26 8.97 1.83
N THR A 8 4.92 10.18 2.28
CA THR A 8 4.31 11.20 1.43
C THR A 8 5.28 11.61 0.32
N GLY A 9 6.54 11.91 0.66
CA GLY A 9 7.58 12.26 -0.31
C GLY A 9 7.87 11.14 -1.31
N ALA A 10 7.87 9.89 -0.85
CA ALA A 10 8.02 8.71 -1.70
C ALA A 10 6.91 8.62 -2.74
N LEU A 11 5.66 8.82 -2.31
CA LEU A 11 4.52 8.81 -3.19
C LEU A 11 4.60 9.93 -4.24
N VAL A 12 4.88 11.16 -3.81
CA VAL A 12 5.05 12.32 -4.71
C VAL A 12 6.06 12.00 -5.81
N ARG A 13 7.26 11.53 -5.42
CA ARG A 13 8.34 11.22 -6.35
C ARG A 13 8.01 10.04 -7.26
N TYR A 14 7.35 9.01 -6.72
CA TYR A 14 6.92 7.86 -7.51
C TYR A 14 5.94 8.28 -8.62
N LEU A 15 4.97 9.15 -8.31
CA LEU A 15 4.01 9.65 -9.29
C LEU A 15 4.65 10.61 -10.32
N GLN A 16 5.62 11.42 -9.89
CA GLN A 16 6.36 12.35 -10.76
C GLN A 16 7.35 11.65 -11.70
N GLY A 17 7.92 10.51 -11.29
CA GLY A 17 8.90 9.74 -12.07
C GLY A 17 8.37 9.06 -13.33
N GLY A 18 7.09 9.26 -13.66
CA GLY A 18 6.40 8.62 -14.78
C GLY A 18 5.53 7.44 -14.32
N LYS A 19 4.28 7.43 -14.79
CA LYS A 19 3.23 6.49 -14.34
C LYS A 19 3.58 5.03 -14.71
N GLY A 20 3.35 4.12 -13.75
CA GLY A 20 2.52 2.95 -14.05
C GLY A 20 3.17 1.67 -14.58
N ARG A 21 4.41 1.34 -14.22
CA ARG A 21 4.90 -0.03 -14.50
C ARG A 21 4.27 -1.07 -13.56
N GLU A 22 4.29 -0.82 -12.26
CA GLU A 22 3.93 -1.81 -11.24
C GLU A 22 2.77 -1.37 -10.33
N LEU A 23 2.40 -0.09 -10.33
CA LEU A 23 1.28 0.48 -9.58
C LEU A 23 0.22 1.01 -10.57
N GLU A 24 -1.01 0.49 -10.48
CA GLU A 24 -2.18 0.96 -11.25
C GLU A 24 -2.81 2.18 -10.59
N TYR A 25 -3.01 2.12 -9.27
CA TYR A 25 -3.67 3.18 -8.52
C TYR A 25 -3.18 3.21 -7.06
N VAL A 26 -3.32 4.36 -6.41
CA VAL A 26 -3.02 4.56 -5.00
C VAL A 26 -3.96 5.62 -4.45
N SER A 27 -4.49 5.38 -3.26
CA SER A 27 -5.42 6.30 -2.59
C SER A 27 -5.12 6.35 -1.11
N ARG A 28 -5.40 7.49 -0.47
CA ARG A 28 -5.42 7.54 0.99
C ARG A 28 -6.54 6.66 1.53
N SER A 29 -6.30 6.06 2.68
CA SER A 29 -7.34 5.49 3.51
C SER A 29 -7.95 6.59 4.36
N GLU A 30 -9.26 6.77 4.26
CA GLU A 30 -10.00 7.73 5.08
C GLU A 30 -10.20 7.27 6.54
N SER A 31 -9.88 6.00 6.87
CA SER A 31 -10.03 5.46 8.22
C SER A 31 -8.89 5.79 9.19
N SER A 32 -7.77 6.32 8.68
CA SER A 32 -6.56 6.57 9.46
C SER A 32 -5.83 7.80 8.95
N SER A 33 -5.23 8.56 9.86
CA SER A 33 -4.39 9.71 9.49
C SER A 33 -3.23 9.33 8.58
N LEU A 34 -2.74 8.09 8.70
CA LEU A 34 -1.67 7.55 7.87
C LEU A 34 -2.00 6.13 7.41
N GLY A 35 -2.96 6.03 6.49
CA GLY A 35 -3.25 4.80 5.75
C GLY A 35 -3.33 5.01 4.25
N TRP A 36 -2.97 3.98 3.49
CA TRP A 36 -2.89 4.00 2.02
C TRP A 36 -3.34 2.66 1.44
N TYR A 37 -4.08 2.73 0.34
CA TYR A 37 -4.41 1.59 -0.52
C TYR A 37 -3.53 1.59 -1.76
N PHE A 38 -3.05 0.41 -2.17
CA PHE A 38 -2.20 0.20 -3.32
C PHE A 38 -2.80 -0.87 -4.23
N TRP A 39 -3.13 -0.47 -5.46
CA TRP A 39 -3.54 -1.38 -6.54
C TRP A 39 -2.35 -1.64 -7.43
N LEU A 40 -1.72 -2.81 -7.27
CA LEU A 40 -0.55 -3.20 -8.04
C LEU A 40 -0.95 -3.81 -9.38
N ARG A 41 -0.14 -3.60 -10.41
CA ARG A 41 -0.39 -4.09 -11.76
C ARG A 41 -0.38 -5.61 -11.81
N GLY A 42 -1.42 -6.18 -12.41
CA GLY A 42 -1.54 -7.64 -12.56
C GLY A 42 -1.87 -8.39 -11.27
N ILE A 43 -2.13 -7.67 -10.17
CA ILE A 43 -2.62 -8.24 -8.91
C ILE A 43 -4.09 -7.83 -8.79
N PRO A 44 -5.07 -8.75 -8.77
CA PRO A 44 -6.49 -8.40 -8.70
C PRO A 44 -6.94 -7.78 -7.37
N GLY A 45 -6.31 -8.17 -6.26
CA GLY A 45 -6.59 -7.64 -4.93
C GLY A 45 -5.89 -6.32 -4.65
N VAL A 46 -6.04 -5.85 -3.42
CA VAL A 46 -5.58 -4.53 -2.98
C VAL A 46 -4.80 -4.65 -1.69
N TYR A 47 -3.65 -4.00 -1.65
CA TYR A 47 -2.90 -3.86 -0.41
C TYR A 47 -3.33 -2.61 0.33
N GLU A 48 -3.37 -2.71 1.66
CA GLU A 48 -3.53 -1.57 2.53
C GLU A 48 -2.39 -1.54 3.54
N ILE A 49 -1.84 -0.35 3.79
CA ILE A 49 -1.11 -0.06 5.02
C ILE A 49 -1.93 0.88 5.90
N GLU A 50 -1.96 0.62 7.20
CA GLU A 50 -2.64 1.48 8.17
C GLU A 50 -1.76 1.64 9.41
N ARG A 51 -1.42 2.87 9.78
CA ARG A 51 -0.56 3.12 10.94
C ARG A 51 -1.19 2.59 12.23
N LYS A 52 -0.38 1.91 13.04
CA LYS A 52 -0.77 1.49 14.39
C LYS A 52 -0.69 2.68 15.34
N GLU A 53 -1.73 2.85 16.16
CA GLU A 53 -1.81 3.92 17.17
C GLU A 53 -0.72 3.76 18.26
N ALA A 54 -0.51 2.53 18.72
CA ALA A 54 0.57 2.19 19.65
C ALA A 54 1.80 1.69 18.86
N SER A 55 2.61 2.61 18.34
CA SER A 55 3.91 2.25 17.77
C SER A 55 4.87 1.87 18.89
N LEU A 56 5.31 0.61 18.92
CA LEU A 56 6.34 0.15 19.84
C LEU A 56 7.76 0.45 19.34
N ALA A 57 7.90 0.98 18.12
CA ALA A 57 9.18 1.31 17.52
C ALA A 57 9.65 2.70 18.01
N PRO A 58 10.69 2.79 18.87
CA PRO A 58 11.16 4.07 19.40
C PRO A 58 11.70 5.02 18.33
N GLU A 59 12.13 4.49 17.18
CA GLU A 59 12.70 5.25 16.05
C GLU A 59 11.94 5.02 14.73
N GLY A 60 10.69 4.56 14.81
CA GLY A 60 9.93 4.16 13.61
C GLY A 60 8.41 4.23 13.78
N SER A 61 7.72 3.88 12.70
CA SER A 61 6.27 3.69 12.71
C SER A 61 5.94 2.27 12.30
N GLU A 62 5.02 1.66 13.04
CA GLU A 62 4.42 0.39 12.67
C GLU A 62 3.11 0.59 11.92
N PHE A 63 2.88 -0.28 10.94
CA PHE A 63 1.68 -0.33 10.13
C PHE A 63 1.13 -1.75 10.12
N TYR A 64 -0.19 -1.88 10.21
CA TYR A 64 -0.87 -3.07 9.74
C TYR A 64 -0.73 -3.15 8.23
N VAL A 65 -0.41 -4.32 7.69
CA VAL A 65 -0.48 -4.58 6.25
C VAL A 65 -1.60 -5.56 6.00
N ARG A 66 -2.59 -5.15 5.21
CA ARG A 66 -3.72 -6.00 4.82
C ARG A 66 -3.67 -6.27 3.33
N TYR A 67 -4.21 -7.42 2.95
CA TYR A 67 -4.49 -7.74 1.56
C TYR A 67 -5.95 -8.12 1.42
N TYR A 68 -6.68 -7.33 0.63
CA TYR A 68 -8.06 -7.59 0.24
C TYR A 68 -8.05 -8.31 -1.10
N PRO A 69 -8.19 -9.64 -1.13
CA PRO A 69 -8.18 -10.39 -2.38
C PRO A 69 -9.37 -10.01 -3.27
N GLY A 70 -9.17 -10.06 -4.59
CA GLY A 70 -10.25 -10.07 -5.57
C GLY A 70 -11.15 -11.29 -5.39
N THR A 71 -12.43 -11.17 -5.77
CA THR A 71 -13.42 -12.24 -5.59
C THR A 71 -13.09 -13.51 -6.35
N GLU A 72 -12.32 -13.40 -7.43
CA GLU A 72 -11.91 -14.52 -8.28
C GLU A 72 -10.49 -15.03 -7.95
N GLU A 73 -9.82 -14.45 -6.95
CA GLU A 73 -8.47 -14.90 -6.60
C GLU A 73 -8.51 -16.20 -5.79
N PRO A 74 -7.78 -17.26 -6.19
CA PRO A 74 -7.73 -18.51 -5.44
C PRO A 74 -7.28 -18.34 -3.98
N VAL A 75 -6.49 -17.31 -3.69
CA VAL A 75 -6.02 -17.04 -2.32
C VAL A 75 -7.16 -16.67 -1.37
N LEU A 76 -8.32 -16.20 -1.87
CA LEU A 76 -9.49 -15.90 -1.03
C LEU A 76 -9.97 -17.13 -0.25
N GLU A 77 -9.88 -18.33 -0.83
CA GLU A 77 -10.25 -19.59 -0.16
C GLU A 77 -9.36 -19.92 1.04
N SER A 78 -8.20 -19.28 1.14
CA SER A 78 -7.26 -19.45 2.26
C SER A 78 -7.53 -18.49 3.43
N TYR A 79 -8.40 -17.50 3.24
CA TYR A 79 -8.89 -16.63 4.31
C TYR A 79 -9.99 -17.33 5.10
N SER A 80 -10.25 -16.85 6.32
CA SER A 80 -11.34 -17.39 7.14
C SER A 80 -12.68 -17.31 6.41
N VAL A 81 -13.60 -18.22 6.74
CA VAL A 81 -14.97 -18.19 6.21
C VAL A 81 -15.64 -16.85 6.48
N GLN A 82 -15.37 -16.22 7.63
CA GLN A 82 -15.88 -14.89 7.94
C GLN A 82 -15.37 -13.83 6.97
N GLU A 83 -14.06 -13.82 6.66
CA GLU A 83 -13.48 -12.91 5.68
C GLU A 83 -14.09 -13.16 4.29
N GLN A 84 -14.18 -14.43 3.87
CA GLN A 84 -14.82 -14.79 2.60
C GLN A 84 -16.25 -14.24 2.50
N LEU A 85 -17.09 -14.46 3.51
CA LEU A 85 -18.47 -13.94 3.52
C LEU A 85 -18.52 -12.41 3.46
N LEU A 86 -17.68 -11.73 4.26
CA LEU A 86 -17.60 -10.28 4.26
C LEU A 86 -17.17 -9.73 2.89
N ARG A 87 -16.27 -10.42 2.19
CA ARG A 87 -15.77 -9.98 0.88
C ARG A 87 -16.88 -9.90 -0.16
N PHE A 88 -17.90 -10.76 -0.08
CA PHE A 88 -19.06 -10.77 -0.98
C PHE A 88 -20.22 -9.88 -0.51
N ASP A 89 -20.17 -9.35 0.72
CA ASP A 89 -21.18 -8.43 1.23
C ASP A 89 -20.97 -7.01 0.65
N GLN A 90 -21.82 -6.63 -0.31
CA GLN A 90 -21.79 -5.32 -0.96
C GLN A 90 -22.11 -4.16 -0.02
N SER A 91 -22.69 -4.42 1.15
CA SER A 91 -22.87 -3.42 2.19
C SER A 91 -21.58 -3.15 2.97
N VAL A 92 -20.61 -4.07 2.90
CA VAL A 92 -19.29 -4.00 3.56
C VAL A 92 -18.20 -3.59 2.59
N PHE A 93 -18.13 -4.18 1.41
CA PHE A 93 -17.11 -3.87 0.39
C PHE A 93 -17.64 -2.97 -0.73
N ASP A 94 -16.77 -2.06 -1.18
CA ASP A 94 -16.97 -1.26 -2.39
C ASP A 94 -16.16 -1.88 -3.53
N ASP A 95 -16.88 -2.51 -4.46
CA ASP A 95 -16.34 -3.03 -5.72
C ASP A 95 -16.64 -2.09 -6.92
N GLY A 96 -17.01 -0.84 -6.63
CA GLY A 96 -17.19 0.21 -7.64
C GLY A 96 -15.92 0.43 -8.47
N LEU A 97 -16.10 1.01 -9.66
CA LEU A 97 -14.99 1.37 -10.52
C LEU A 97 -14.18 2.51 -9.90
N ILE A 98 -12.87 2.47 -10.07
CA ILE A 98 -11.99 3.58 -9.74
C ILE A 98 -12.19 4.66 -10.83
N GLU A 99 -12.82 5.76 -10.45
CA GLU A 99 -13.03 6.91 -11.34
C GLU A 99 -11.82 7.85 -11.28
N ALA A 100 -10.77 7.50 -12.04
CA ALA A 100 -9.46 8.18 -12.05
C ALA A 100 -9.46 9.66 -12.49
N GLY A 101 -10.63 10.29 -12.69
CA GLY A 101 -10.77 11.72 -13.01
C GLY A 101 -11.90 12.44 -12.25
N ARG A 102 -12.49 11.81 -11.21
CA ARG A 102 -13.56 12.40 -10.39
C ARG A 102 -13.46 12.12 -8.90
N GLU A 103 -12.66 11.14 -8.48
CA GLU A 103 -12.44 10.93 -7.06
C GLU A 103 -11.57 12.08 -6.52
N GLU A 104 -12.11 12.82 -5.56
CA GLU A 104 -11.55 14.00 -4.86
C GLU A 104 -10.17 13.77 -4.19
N HIS A 105 -9.55 12.63 -4.45
CA HIS A 105 -8.27 12.18 -3.90
C HIS A 105 -7.08 12.46 -4.83
N GLU A 106 -7.26 13.29 -5.86
CA GLU A 106 -6.15 13.99 -6.51
C GLU A 106 -5.55 15.03 -5.55
N VAL A 107 -4.88 14.58 -4.48
CA VAL A 107 -4.03 15.53 -3.77
C VAL A 107 -2.85 15.78 -4.68
N CYS A 108 -2.81 16.97 -5.30
CA CYS A 108 -1.60 17.49 -5.93
C CYS A 108 -0.47 17.23 -4.94
N PRO A 109 0.64 16.61 -5.36
CA PRO A 109 1.80 16.37 -4.50
C PRO A 109 2.28 17.63 -3.73
N CYS A 110 1.94 18.78 -4.29
CA CYS A 110 2.09 20.18 -3.91
C CYS A 110 1.22 20.58 -2.69
N CYS A 111 -0.04 20.14 -2.68
CA CYS A 111 -1.03 20.46 -1.65
C CYS A 111 -0.90 19.57 -0.41
N VAL A 112 -0.40 18.32 -0.57
CA VAL A 112 -0.09 17.45 0.59
C VAL A 112 1.03 18.05 1.46
N ALA A 113 2.07 18.61 0.84
CA ALA A 113 3.22 19.17 1.55
C ALA A 113 2.95 20.53 2.23
N ALA A 114 1.90 21.24 1.82
CA ALA A 114 1.59 22.60 2.26
C ALA A 114 0.43 22.69 3.27
N GLY A 115 -0.17 21.56 3.69
CA GLY A 115 -1.24 21.52 4.69
C GLY A 115 -2.51 22.32 4.33
N SER A 116 -2.75 22.58 3.04
CA SER A 116 -3.83 23.45 2.57
C SER A 116 -5.03 22.65 2.08
N GLN A 117 -6.18 22.83 2.74
CA GLN A 117 -7.48 22.47 2.19
C GLN A 117 -7.79 23.48 1.08
N VAL A 118 -7.68 23.06 -0.18
CA VAL A 118 -8.16 23.86 -1.31
C VAL A 118 -9.41 23.18 -1.84
N GLU A 119 -10.57 23.68 -1.41
CA GLU A 119 -11.82 23.42 -2.12
C GLU A 119 -11.79 24.25 -3.41
N GLY A 120 -11.64 23.58 -4.55
CA GLY A 120 -11.68 24.23 -5.86
C GLY A 120 -10.89 23.48 -6.93
N ASP A 121 -11.48 23.41 -8.12
CA ASP A 121 -10.90 22.85 -9.33
C ASP A 121 -9.58 23.57 -9.68
N GLY A 122 -8.45 22.89 -9.50
CA GLY A 122 -7.15 23.33 -10.00
C GLY A 122 -6.26 24.01 -8.96
N CYS A 123 -5.18 23.31 -8.62
CA CYS A 123 -4.02 23.90 -7.97
C CYS A 123 -3.36 24.86 -9.01
N GLY A 124 -3.50 26.18 -8.83
CA GLY A 124 -3.19 27.24 -9.82
C GLY A 124 -1.73 27.41 -10.24
N HIS A 125 -1.09 26.33 -10.69
CA HIS A 125 0.25 26.28 -11.24
C HIS A 125 0.08 26.44 -12.76
N PRO A 126 0.93 27.22 -13.45
CA PRO A 126 0.87 27.29 -14.89
C PRO A 126 1.17 25.89 -15.47
N HIS A 127 0.12 25.18 -15.88
CA HIS A 127 0.25 23.96 -16.67
C HIS A 127 1.05 24.31 -17.93
N PRO A 128 2.23 23.71 -18.18
CA PRO A 128 2.87 23.82 -19.47
C PRO A 128 1.89 23.24 -20.49
N ARG A 129 1.38 24.13 -21.36
CA ARG A 129 0.47 23.81 -22.45
C ARG A 129 0.96 22.55 -23.17
N GLY A 130 0.20 21.46 -23.09
CA GLY A 130 0.44 20.28 -23.95
C GLY A 130 0.34 18.90 -23.30
N HIS A 131 0.13 18.76 -21.98
CA HIS A 131 -0.21 17.45 -21.42
C HIS A 131 -1.72 17.25 -21.39
N HIS A 132 -2.31 17.03 -22.56
CA HIS A 132 -3.40 16.07 -22.62
C HIS A 132 -2.84 14.80 -22.00
N GLY A 133 -3.33 14.46 -20.81
CA GLY A 133 -2.92 13.26 -20.12
C GLY A 133 -3.07 12.12 -21.09
N HIS A 134 -1.94 11.59 -21.57
CA HIS A 134 -1.85 10.21 -22.02
C HIS A 134 -2.01 9.35 -20.76
N HIS A 135 -3.21 9.40 -20.18
CA HIS A 135 -3.77 8.28 -19.47
C HIS A 135 -3.70 7.15 -20.49
N GLY A 136 -3.03 6.06 -20.13
CA GLY A 136 -3.10 4.84 -20.93
C GLY A 136 -4.58 4.56 -21.27
N PRO A 137 -4.84 3.90 -22.41
CA PRO A 137 -6.21 3.64 -22.86
C PRO A 137 -6.98 3.07 -21.68
N ALA A 138 -8.17 3.62 -21.42
CA ALA A 138 -9.06 3.23 -20.34
C ALA A 138 -8.90 1.73 -20.05
N SER A 139 -8.08 1.40 -19.05
CA SER A 139 -7.91 0.03 -18.63
C SER A 139 -9.27 -0.36 -18.08
N ASP A 140 -9.88 -1.41 -18.64
CA ASP A 140 -11.12 -2.03 -18.16
C ASP A 140 -11.31 -1.74 -16.68
N GLY A 141 -12.34 -0.95 -16.36
CA GLY A 141 -12.44 -0.20 -15.12
C GLY A 141 -11.99 -1.03 -13.91
N ARG A 142 -10.85 -0.65 -13.32
CA ARG A 142 -10.32 -1.33 -12.14
C ARG A 142 -11.31 -1.18 -11.00
N ARG A 143 -11.71 -2.30 -10.38
CA ARG A 143 -12.58 -2.28 -9.20
C ARG A 143 -11.79 -1.90 -7.96
N LYS A 144 -12.44 -1.15 -7.08
CA LYS A 144 -11.90 -0.74 -5.78
C LYS A 144 -11.56 -1.93 -4.91
N GLY A 145 -12.50 -2.83 -4.61
CA GLY A 145 -12.24 -4.02 -3.80
C GLY A 145 -11.80 -3.71 -2.36
N ILE A 146 -12.21 -2.58 -1.80
CA ILE A 146 -11.85 -2.13 -0.44
C ILE A 146 -13.09 -2.06 0.45
N PRO A 147 -12.94 -2.17 1.78
CA PRO A 147 -14.05 -1.92 2.70
C PRO A 147 -14.61 -0.50 2.58
N ARG A 148 -15.94 -0.36 2.65
CA ARG A 148 -16.61 0.94 2.77
C ARG A 148 -16.22 1.61 4.08
N LEU A 149 -16.00 2.92 4.05
CA LEU A 149 -15.46 3.70 5.18
C LEU A 149 -16.15 3.41 6.53
N LEU A 150 -17.47 3.57 6.60
CA LEU A 150 -18.22 3.40 7.85
C LEU A 150 -18.16 1.96 8.37
N LYS A 151 -18.10 0.97 7.47
CA LYS A 151 -18.00 -0.44 7.84
C LYS A 151 -16.61 -0.79 8.32
N LYS A 152 -15.59 -0.19 7.72
CA LYS A 152 -14.20 -0.38 8.12
C LYS A 152 -13.95 -0.03 9.58
N PHE A 153 -14.54 1.06 10.08
CA PHE A 153 -14.45 1.41 11.51
C PHE A 153 -15.08 0.38 12.45
N ALA A 154 -16.05 -0.40 11.98
CA ALA A 154 -16.71 -1.45 12.74
C ALA A 154 -16.07 -2.84 12.54
N MET A 155 -15.14 -2.98 11.59
CA MET A 155 -14.47 -4.25 11.32
C MET A 155 -13.40 -4.53 12.38
N ASN A 156 -13.20 -5.81 12.70
CA ASN A 156 -12.04 -6.24 13.48
C ASN A 156 -10.76 -5.88 12.69
N LYS A 157 -9.83 -5.17 13.35
CA LYS A 157 -8.57 -4.68 12.76
C LYS A 157 -7.65 -5.82 12.28
N GLU A 158 -7.85 -7.05 12.75
CA GLU A 158 -7.08 -8.25 12.35
C GLU A 158 -7.63 -8.94 11.09
N LEU A 159 -8.84 -8.59 10.65
CA LEU A 159 -9.36 -9.07 9.38
C LEU A 159 -8.46 -8.60 8.25
N TYR A 160 -8.19 -9.52 7.33
CA TYR A 160 -7.35 -9.38 6.15
C TYR A 160 -5.88 -9.07 6.44
N LEU A 161 -5.45 -9.10 7.70
CA LEU A 161 -4.08 -8.80 8.10
C LEU A 161 -3.13 -9.88 7.57
N ILE A 162 -2.09 -9.46 6.84
CA ILE A 162 -1.04 -10.35 6.33
C ILE A 162 0.32 -10.12 7.00
N GLY A 163 0.47 -9.03 7.77
CA GLY A 163 1.69 -8.76 8.51
C GLY A 163 1.74 -7.38 9.14
N THR A 164 2.88 -7.07 9.76
CA THR A 164 3.20 -5.75 10.29
C THR A 164 4.39 -5.18 9.53
N LEU A 165 4.23 -4.00 8.96
CA LEU A 165 5.32 -3.24 8.36
C LEU A 165 5.91 -2.28 9.39
N CYS A 166 7.21 -2.38 9.61
CA CYS A 166 7.99 -1.45 10.42
C CYS A 166 8.81 -0.57 9.46
N VAL A 167 8.62 0.75 9.53
CA VAL A 167 9.44 1.72 8.79
C VAL A 167 10.23 2.55 9.79
N SER A 168 11.55 2.58 9.65
CA SER A 168 12.46 3.37 10.50
C SER A 168 13.28 4.35 9.69
N LEU A 169 13.55 5.50 10.31
CA LEU A 169 14.42 6.55 9.78
C LEU A 169 15.68 6.58 10.63
N ARG A 170 16.83 6.39 10.00
CA ARG A 170 18.12 6.46 10.67
C ARG A 170 18.61 7.91 10.75
N PRO A 171 19.49 8.25 11.71
CA PRO A 171 20.06 9.59 11.83
C PRO A 171 20.81 10.09 10.59
N ASP A 172 21.34 9.17 9.78
CA ASP A 172 22.05 9.47 8.52
C ASP A 172 21.10 9.80 7.34
N GLY A 173 19.78 9.82 7.58
CA GLY A 173 18.76 10.07 6.57
C GLY A 173 18.41 8.84 5.73
N SER A 174 19.05 7.68 5.95
CA SER A 174 18.63 6.43 5.35
C SER A 174 17.34 5.92 5.99
N CYS A 175 16.51 5.23 5.21
CA CYS A 175 15.33 4.55 5.73
C CYS A 175 15.48 3.03 5.60
N ALA A 176 14.82 2.32 6.50
CA ALA A 176 14.66 0.88 6.42
C ALA A 176 13.18 0.52 6.56
N ALA A 177 12.77 -0.53 5.86
CA ALA A 177 11.43 -1.09 5.97
C ALA A 177 11.53 -2.61 6.10
N GLU A 178 10.82 -3.15 7.06
CA GLU A 178 10.76 -4.59 7.35
C GLU A 178 9.29 -4.99 7.49
N LEU A 179 8.83 -5.98 6.72
CA LEU A 179 7.51 -6.56 6.90
C LEU A 179 7.62 -7.88 7.64
N ARG A 180 7.10 -7.90 8.87
CA ARG A 180 7.05 -9.06 9.75
C ARG A 180 5.77 -9.85 9.52
N THR A 181 5.93 -11.12 9.15
CA THR A 181 4.82 -12.06 8.92
C THR A 181 5.26 -13.50 9.23
N LYS A 182 4.33 -14.45 9.14
CA LYS A 182 4.60 -15.89 9.21
C LYS A 182 4.55 -16.49 7.79
N GLY A 183 5.19 -17.65 7.60
CA GLY A 183 5.08 -18.40 6.34
C GLY A 183 3.61 -18.66 5.97
N ARG A 184 2.84 -19.18 6.92
CA ARG A 184 1.38 -19.29 6.86
C ARG A 184 0.74 -18.68 8.10
N LEU A 185 -0.36 -17.97 7.92
CA LEU A 185 -1.18 -17.35 8.96
C LEU A 185 -2.36 -18.27 9.21
N MET A 186 -2.12 -19.26 10.07
CA MET A 186 -3.11 -20.27 10.43
C MET A 186 -3.86 -19.86 11.69
N GLU A 187 -5.18 -19.83 11.62
CA GLU A 187 -6.06 -19.53 12.76
C GLU A 187 -7.25 -20.51 12.75
N PRO A 188 -7.54 -21.17 13.88
CA PRO A 188 -8.76 -21.97 14.00
C PRO A 188 -9.98 -21.06 14.20
N ALA A 189 -11.16 -21.56 13.84
CA ALA A 189 -12.41 -20.84 14.06
C ALA A 189 -12.62 -20.58 15.56
N ALA A 190 -12.74 -19.31 15.96
CA ALA A 190 -12.99 -18.95 17.35
C ALA A 190 -14.36 -19.46 17.85
N ASP A 191 -15.34 -19.49 16.95
CA ASP A 191 -16.69 -20.00 17.17
C ASP A 191 -17.19 -20.75 15.91
N THR A 192 -18.24 -21.55 16.07
CA THR A 192 -18.84 -22.23 14.92
C THR A 192 -19.56 -21.22 14.02
N ILE A 193 -19.23 -21.23 12.72
CA ILE A 193 -19.81 -20.34 11.73
C ILE A 193 -20.93 -21.06 10.99
N TRP A 194 -22.07 -20.39 10.87
CA TRP A 194 -23.28 -20.92 10.25
C TRP A 194 -23.84 -19.92 9.25
N ILE A 195 -24.50 -20.42 8.21
CA ILE A 195 -25.34 -19.63 7.32
C ILE A 195 -26.75 -20.20 7.28
N ILE A 196 -27.70 -19.39 6.79
CA ILE A 196 -29.03 -19.87 6.43
C ILE A 196 -29.06 -20.05 4.92
N GLN A 197 -29.21 -21.29 4.46
CA GLN A 197 -29.34 -21.65 3.05
C GLN A 197 -30.65 -22.42 2.87
N ASP A 198 -31.50 -21.95 1.95
CA ASP A 198 -32.83 -22.52 1.69
C ASP A 198 -33.68 -22.72 2.97
N GLY A 199 -33.62 -21.75 3.87
CA GLY A 199 -34.34 -21.77 5.16
C GLY A 199 -33.77 -22.75 6.20
N ARG A 200 -32.64 -23.41 5.92
CA ARG A 200 -31.98 -24.34 6.83
C ARG A 200 -30.68 -23.75 7.34
N ARG A 201 -30.36 -24.04 8.61
CA ARG A 201 -29.07 -23.69 9.20
C ARG A 201 -28.02 -24.69 8.71
N VAL A 202 -27.02 -24.19 8.01
CA VAL A 202 -25.87 -24.98 7.50
C VAL A 202 -24.63 -24.56 8.27
N GLU A 203 -23.90 -25.53 8.80
CA GLU A 203 -22.58 -25.31 9.42
C GLU A 203 -21.53 -25.17 8.33
N LEU A 204 -20.71 -24.12 8.39
CA LEU A 204 -19.60 -23.93 7.46
C LEU A 204 -18.27 -24.36 8.08
N VAL A 205 -18.03 -24.00 9.33
CA VAL A 205 -16.82 -24.39 10.07
C VAL A 205 -17.13 -24.57 11.55
N GLN A 206 -16.61 -25.64 12.13
CA GLN A 206 -16.74 -25.93 13.55
C GLN A 206 -15.76 -25.10 14.38
N LYS A 207 -16.19 -24.67 15.57
CA LYS A 207 -15.29 -24.08 16.56
C LYS A 207 -14.04 -24.96 16.76
N GLY A 208 -12.86 -24.35 16.64
CA GLY A 208 -11.57 -25.01 16.79
C GLY A 208 -11.06 -25.73 15.54
N ALA A 209 -11.88 -25.90 14.49
CA ALA A 209 -11.42 -26.41 13.21
C ALA A 209 -10.56 -25.36 12.48
N PRO A 210 -9.66 -25.76 11.56
CA PRO A 210 -8.94 -24.82 10.71
C PRO A 210 -9.93 -23.94 9.93
N ASP A 211 -9.73 -22.62 10.00
CA ASP A 211 -10.59 -21.63 9.34
C ASP A 211 -9.78 -20.75 8.41
N ARG A 212 -8.69 -20.16 8.94
CA ARG A 212 -7.76 -19.35 8.17
C ARG A 212 -6.46 -20.11 7.94
N ASP A 213 -5.94 -20.05 6.73
CA ASP A 213 -4.62 -20.58 6.35
C ASP A 213 -3.97 -19.74 5.24
N VAL A 214 -3.75 -18.45 5.48
CA VAL A 214 -3.27 -17.51 4.46
C VAL A 214 -1.76 -17.63 4.23
N PRO A 215 -1.26 -17.60 2.97
CA PRO A 215 0.18 -17.60 2.67
C PRO A 215 0.82 -16.24 2.97
N GLY A 216 1.02 -15.95 4.27
CA GLY A 216 1.46 -14.64 4.78
C GLY A 216 2.76 -14.14 4.16
N TYR A 217 3.78 -15.00 4.05
CA TYR A 217 5.07 -14.63 3.44
C TYR A 217 4.93 -14.27 1.97
N GLU A 218 4.21 -15.07 1.19
CA GLU A 218 4.08 -14.86 -0.26
C GLU A 218 3.36 -13.53 -0.57
N LEU A 219 2.23 -13.27 0.11
CA LEU A 219 1.50 -12.02 -0.06
C LEU A 219 2.31 -10.81 0.38
N SER A 220 3.07 -10.95 1.47
CA SER A 220 3.91 -9.88 2.01
C SER A 220 5.15 -9.60 1.14
N ALA A 221 5.79 -10.65 0.62
CA ALA A 221 6.95 -10.55 -0.25
C ALA A 221 6.60 -9.80 -1.54
N ARG A 222 5.48 -10.15 -2.17
CA ARG A 222 4.97 -9.45 -3.36
C ARG A 222 4.78 -7.95 -3.11
N PHE A 223 4.25 -7.57 -1.95
CA PHE A 223 4.13 -6.16 -1.58
C PHE A 223 5.49 -5.50 -1.38
N MET A 224 6.43 -6.18 -0.70
CA MET A 224 7.76 -5.64 -0.39
C MET A 224 8.66 -5.51 -1.62
N ASP A 225 8.51 -6.37 -2.63
CA ASP A 225 9.21 -6.28 -3.92
C ASP A 225 8.90 -4.95 -4.63
N PHE A 226 7.68 -4.43 -4.45
CA PHE A 226 7.30 -3.09 -4.86
C PHE A 226 7.73 -2.05 -3.82
N PHE A 227 7.27 -2.18 -2.57
CA PHE A 227 7.32 -1.14 -1.56
C PHE A 227 8.75 -0.71 -1.18
N GLY A 228 9.66 -1.67 -1.04
CA GLY A 228 11.05 -1.38 -0.66
C GLY A 228 11.83 -0.66 -1.76
N PRO A 229 12.21 -1.35 -2.85
CA PRO A 229 13.13 -0.80 -3.84
C PRO A 229 12.48 0.24 -4.75
N ARG A 230 11.16 0.17 -4.98
CA ARG A 230 10.49 1.08 -5.92
C ARG A 230 9.86 2.26 -5.23
N PHE A 231 9.12 2.04 -4.15
CA PHE A 231 8.40 3.13 -3.49
C PHE A 231 9.37 3.93 -2.60
N LEU A 232 9.95 3.30 -1.57
CA LEU A 232 10.91 3.98 -0.69
C LEU A 232 12.22 4.36 -1.38
N GLY A 233 12.63 3.59 -2.40
CA GLY A 233 13.82 3.87 -3.19
C GLY A 233 13.82 5.25 -3.88
N THR A 234 12.65 5.85 -4.12
CA THR A 234 12.54 7.20 -4.71
C THR A 234 13.05 8.32 -3.80
N VAL A 235 13.11 8.08 -2.48
CA VAL A 235 13.51 9.09 -1.49
C VAL A 235 14.99 8.99 -1.14
N ARG A 236 15.74 8.06 -1.75
CA ARG A 236 17.20 8.06 -1.59
C ARG A 236 17.77 9.44 -1.95
N PRO A 237 18.71 9.98 -1.16
CA PRO A 237 19.39 11.21 -1.55
C PRO A 237 20.00 11.01 -2.94
N PRO A 238 20.06 12.05 -3.79
CA PRO A 238 20.84 11.96 -5.01
C PRO A 238 22.22 11.44 -4.62
N ALA A 239 22.69 10.41 -5.32
CA ALA A 239 24.10 10.05 -5.24
C ALA A 239 24.86 11.36 -5.39
N GLY A 240 25.63 11.72 -4.36
CA GLY A 240 26.39 12.96 -4.41
C GLY A 240 27.13 12.98 -5.73
N ASP A 241 27.01 14.09 -6.47
CA ASP A 241 27.94 14.39 -7.53
C ASP A 241 29.33 14.31 -6.89
N GLY A 242 29.97 13.15 -7.05
CA GLY A 242 31.40 13.04 -6.83
C GLY A 242 32.02 14.08 -7.74
N PRO A 243 32.95 14.92 -7.24
CA PRO A 243 33.54 15.93 -8.08
C PRO A 243 34.10 15.21 -9.31
N GLU A 244 33.70 15.68 -10.50
CA GLU A 244 34.36 15.35 -11.75
C GLU A 244 35.86 15.48 -11.47
N GLY A 245 36.54 14.33 -11.45
CA GLY A 245 37.98 14.31 -11.38
C GLY A 245 38.46 14.91 -12.68
N ASP A 246 38.74 16.21 -12.66
CA ASP A 246 39.54 16.89 -13.66
C ASP A 246 40.85 16.12 -13.77
N GLY A 247 40.89 15.25 -14.78
CA GLY A 247 42.10 14.62 -15.28
C GLY A 247 42.97 15.66 -15.96
N SER A 248 43.56 16.57 -15.18
CA SER A 248 44.67 17.40 -15.61
C SER A 248 45.96 16.79 -15.08
N GLY A 249 46.81 16.36 -16.02
CA GLY A 249 48.01 15.58 -15.76
C GLY A 249 49.10 16.27 -14.95
N GLY A 250 49.97 15.43 -14.39
CA GLY A 250 51.20 15.83 -13.74
C GLY A 250 52.12 14.62 -13.60
N ALA A 251 52.96 14.38 -14.61
CA ALA A 251 54.05 13.43 -14.55
C ALA A 251 55.23 14.02 -13.76
N ALA A 252 55.72 13.29 -12.75
CA ALA A 252 57.09 13.27 -12.22
C ALA A 252 57.05 12.50 -10.89
N GLY A 253 57.93 11.56 -10.55
CA GLY A 253 59.12 11.02 -11.18
C GLY A 253 59.54 9.85 -10.29
N ALA A 254 60.04 8.79 -10.92
CA ALA A 254 60.60 7.64 -10.23
C ALA A 254 61.87 8.04 -9.49
N VAL A 255 61.96 7.71 -8.20
CA VAL A 255 63.24 7.46 -7.53
C VAL A 255 63.03 6.32 -6.53
N ALA A 256 63.59 5.17 -6.88
CA ALA A 256 64.10 4.15 -5.97
C ALA A 256 65.64 4.19 -6.14
N PRO A 257 66.48 3.70 -5.20
CA PRO A 257 66.24 2.63 -4.24
C PRO A 257 66.29 3.04 -2.75
#